data_AF-A0A1S2PFJ7-F1
#
_entry.id   AF-A0A1S2PFJ7-F1
#
_cell.length_a   1.000
_cell.length_b   1.000
_cell.length_c   1.000
_cell.angle_alpha   90.00
_cell.angle_beta   90.00
_cell.angle_gamma   90.00
#
_symmetry.space_group_name_H-M   'P 1'
#
loop_
_entity.id
_entity.type
_entity.pdbx_description
1 polymer ?
#
loop_
_entity_poly.entity_id
_entity_poly.type
_entity_poly.pdbx_seq_one_letter_code
_entity_poly.pdbx_strand_id
1 'polypeptide(L)'
;MTTWQGWQRFATTDPPAPPRPGEAPRSTEERLAYHSAFVTIRTPALSQLAAQVRTLMILGRHQQTTARPSLIVTGPAAAGKTTALLNVGRSCHLAHARKNPAPPGSDHAATPVAYVLVPPGATAKTLITEFARYLGIPTTTRMTQTQITDAVCHTYTAAGVQLVLIDEIHRLNPRTTTGAQTADLIKDLTERLPATFVYAGINVTDTPLFTGTRGAQLAGRATLIDCGPLPARHGTREPFRDVITDIENALDLHQHKPGTLPRHAPYLHQRTAGRIGSLTRLIRQAAITAIHDGTERITKAALDAVRLDHLAETHHRPRTRTR
;
A
#
# COMPACT_ATOMS: atom_id res chain seq x y z
N MET A 1 8.52 9.79 -0.37
CA MET A 1 8.59 8.34 -0.64
C MET A 1 8.93 8.00 -2.09
N THR A 2 8.56 8.84 -3.06
CA THR A 2 8.76 8.56 -4.49
C THR A 2 10.17 8.89 -5.01
N THR A 3 11.15 9.00 -4.11
CA THR A 3 12.59 9.11 -4.38
C THR A 3 13.31 8.07 -3.55
N TRP A 4 14.49 7.64 -3.98
CA TRP A 4 15.30 6.64 -3.27
C TRP A 4 15.56 7.05 -1.82
N GLN A 5 16.01 8.29 -1.58
CA GLN A 5 16.26 8.83 -0.23
C GLN A 5 14.98 8.78 0.63
N GLY A 6 13.84 9.15 0.06
CA GLY A 6 12.55 9.10 0.74
C GLY A 6 12.09 7.67 1.04
N TRP A 7 12.41 6.72 0.15
CA TRP A 7 12.14 5.30 0.36
C TRP A 7 13.04 4.70 1.44
N GLN A 8 14.35 4.95 1.37
CA GLN A 8 15.33 4.45 2.32
C GLN A 8 14.98 4.91 3.74
N ARG A 9 14.64 6.19 3.92
CA ARG A 9 14.15 6.72 5.21
C ARG A 9 12.93 5.94 5.68
N PHE A 10 11.92 5.78 4.83
CA PHE A 10 10.71 5.02 5.19
C PHE A 10 10.99 3.55 5.54
N ALA A 11 11.86 2.88 4.79
CA ALA A 11 12.12 1.45 4.96
C ALA A 11 12.90 1.15 6.24
N THR A 12 13.77 2.07 6.66
CA THR A 12 14.67 1.93 7.82
C THR A 12 14.14 2.57 9.11
N THR A 13 13.23 3.55 9.02
CA THR A 13 12.62 4.17 10.22
C THR A 13 11.62 3.21 10.83
N ASP A 14 11.79 2.79 12.08
CA ASP A 14 10.84 1.89 12.74
C ASP A 14 9.39 2.41 12.72
N PRO A 15 8.40 1.53 12.47
CA PRO A 15 7.01 1.96 12.50
C PRO A 15 6.66 2.45 13.91
N PRO A 16 5.88 3.52 14.04
CA PRO A 16 5.43 3.97 15.35
C PRO A 16 4.60 2.86 16.01
N ALA A 17 4.90 2.57 17.27
CA ALA A 17 4.20 1.60 18.10
C ALA A 17 3.91 2.23 19.47
N PRO A 18 2.83 1.87 20.19
CA PRO A 18 2.60 2.42 21.54
C PRO A 18 3.74 2.03 22.50
N PRO A 19 3.97 2.80 23.58
CA PRO A 19 4.97 2.46 24.59
C PRO A 19 4.74 1.06 25.14
N ARG A 20 5.82 0.33 25.40
CA ARG A 20 5.73 -1.00 26.02
C ARG A 20 5.33 -0.86 27.50
N PRO A 21 4.74 -1.90 28.12
CA PRO A 21 4.49 -1.89 29.55
C PRO A 21 5.77 -1.56 30.34
N GLY A 22 5.71 -0.50 31.16
CA GLY A 22 6.84 -0.02 31.96
C GLY A 22 7.68 1.10 31.33
N GLU A 23 7.45 1.44 30.06
CA GLU A 23 8.02 2.65 29.45
C GLU A 23 7.24 3.90 29.91
N ALA A 24 7.90 5.07 29.88
CA ALA A 24 7.25 6.32 30.24
C ALA A 24 6.06 6.61 29.31
N PRO A 25 4.92 7.07 29.86
CA PRO A 25 3.78 7.44 29.03
C PRO A 25 4.14 8.62 28.14
N ARG A 26 3.59 8.63 26.93
CA ARG A 26 3.73 9.76 26.01
C ARG A 26 2.93 10.95 26.48
N SER A 27 3.41 12.14 26.13
CA SER A 27 2.64 13.37 26.22
C SER A 27 1.39 13.32 25.33
N THR A 28 0.40 14.16 25.61
CA THR A 28 -0.81 14.30 24.80
C THR A 28 -0.47 14.61 23.33
N GLU A 29 0.51 15.49 23.08
CA GLU A 29 0.92 15.87 21.73
C GLU A 29 1.52 14.68 20.97
N GLU A 30 2.41 13.90 21.59
CA GLU A 30 2.98 12.70 20.98
C GLU A 30 1.92 11.64 20.68
N ARG A 31 0.89 11.51 21.54
CA ARG A 31 -0.23 10.57 21.33
C ARG A 31 -1.12 11.04 20.19
N LEU A 32 -1.42 12.34 20.09
CA LEU A 32 -2.14 12.91 18.95
C LEU A 32 -1.34 12.76 17.65
N ALA A 33 -0.02 12.98 17.68
CA ALA A 33 0.87 12.73 16.55
C ALA A 33 0.87 11.23 16.16
N TYR A 34 0.89 10.33 17.13
CA TYR A 34 0.82 8.90 16.92
C TYR A 34 -0.50 8.45 16.26
N HIS A 35 -1.66 8.88 16.78
CA HIS A 35 -2.97 8.51 16.23
C HIS A 35 -3.28 9.21 14.90
N SER A 36 -2.65 10.36 14.63
CA SER A 36 -2.68 11.05 13.33
C SER A 36 -1.72 10.46 12.31
N ALA A 37 -0.66 9.75 12.75
CA ALA A 37 0.14 8.88 11.90
C ALA A 37 -0.64 7.59 11.58
N PHE A 38 -0.62 7.16 10.33
CA PHE A 38 -1.30 5.93 9.93
C PHE A 38 -0.53 4.71 10.46
N VAL A 39 -1.07 4.01 11.46
CA VAL A 39 -0.52 2.73 11.90
C VAL A 39 -0.84 1.66 10.85
N THR A 40 0.18 0.92 10.42
CA THR A 40 -0.01 -0.16 9.44
C THR A 40 -0.58 -1.39 10.14
N ILE A 41 -1.82 -1.74 9.80
CA ILE A 41 -2.52 -2.92 10.33
C ILE A 41 -2.35 -4.10 9.39
N ARG A 42 -2.13 -5.29 9.95
CA ARG A 42 -2.03 -6.52 9.16
C ARG A 42 -3.42 -6.94 8.70
N THR A 43 -3.62 -6.97 7.38
CA THR A 43 -4.85 -7.48 6.78
C THR A 43 -4.57 -8.81 6.06
N PRO A 44 -5.59 -9.64 5.80
CA PRO A 44 -5.45 -10.83 4.96
C PRO A 44 -4.84 -10.51 3.59
N ALA A 45 -5.29 -9.42 2.94
CA ALA A 45 -4.76 -8.98 1.66
C ALA A 45 -3.27 -8.60 1.73
N LEU A 46 -2.85 -7.90 2.80
CA LEU A 46 -1.43 -7.59 3.01
C LEU A 46 -0.59 -8.87 3.20
N SER A 47 -1.09 -9.82 3.99
CA SER A 47 -0.40 -11.10 4.24
C SER A 47 -0.28 -11.92 2.95
N GLN A 48 -1.35 -11.97 2.16
CA GLN A 48 -1.36 -12.62 0.85
C GLN A 48 -0.39 -11.95 -0.11
N LEU A 49 -0.36 -10.61 -0.17
CA LEU A 49 0.57 -9.85 -1.00
C LEU A 49 2.03 -10.15 -0.62
N ALA A 50 2.35 -10.11 0.68
CA ALA A 50 3.70 -10.40 1.14
C ALA A 50 4.16 -11.83 0.80
N ALA A 51 3.26 -12.82 0.91
CA ALA A 51 3.54 -14.19 0.53
C ALA A 51 3.76 -14.32 -0.99
N GLN A 52 2.85 -13.76 -1.80
CA GLN A 52 2.91 -13.86 -3.25
C GLN A 52 4.13 -13.13 -3.84
N VAL A 53 4.44 -11.91 -3.38
CA VAL A 53 5.63 -11.17 -3.82
C VAL A 53 6.89 -12.00 -3.54
N ARG A 54 7.00 -12.60 -2.35
CA ARG A 54 8.14 -13.45 -2.00
C ARG A 54 8.26 -14.63 -2.96
N THR A 55 7.16 -15.33 -3.22
CA THR A 55 7.13 -16.46 -4.16
C THR A 55 7.55 -16.03 -5.56
N LEU A 56 6.99 -14.94 -6.09
CA LEU A 56 7.33 -14.46 -7.43
C LEU A 56 8.77 -13.97 -7.56
N MET A 57 9.31 -13.33 -6.53
CA MET A 57 10.72 -12.93 -6.52
C MET A 57 11.67 -14.15 -6.48
N ILE A 58 11.26 -15.26 -5.88
CA ILE A 58 12.01 -16.52 -5.90
C ILE A 58 11.92 -17.16 -7.30
N LEU A 59 10.72 -17.28 -7.86
CA LEU A 59 10.50 -17.83 -9.21
C LEU A 59 11.22 -17.02 -10.29
N GLY A 60 11.19 -15.69 -10.18
CA GLY A 60 11.82 -14.77 -11.12
C GLY A 60 13.34 -14.72 -11.03
N ARG A 61 13.97 -15.26 -9.95
CA ARG A 61 15.41 -15.12 -9.69
C ARG A 61 16.30 -15.68 -10.81
N HIS A 62 15.86 -16.77 -11.43
CA HIS A 62 16.63 -17.47 -12.47
C HIS A 62 15.94 -17.44 -13.86
N GLN A 63 14.82 -16.73 -13.98
CA GLN A 63 14.20 -16.49 -15.28
C GLN A 63 15.01 -15.46 -16.07
N GLN A 64 15.64 -15.93 -17.15
CA GLN A 64 16.47 -15.13 -18.05
C GLN A 64 15.80 -14.88 -19.41
N THR A 65 14.90 -15.78 -19.86
CA THR A 65 14.37 -15.78 -21.23
C THR A 65 12.95 -15.24 -21.36
N THR A 66 12.17 -15.26 -20.28
CA THR A 66 10.76 -14.82 -20.29
C THR A 66 10.53 -13.74 -19.27
N ALA A 67 9.64 -12.79 -19.57
CA ALA A 67 9.18 -11.79 -18.62
C ALA A 67 8.69 -12.46 -17.32
N ARG A 68 9.08 -11.89 -16.18
CA ARG A 68 8.78 -12.45 -14.87
C ARG A 68 7.29 -12.30 -14.53
N PRO A 69 6.70 -13.24 -13.77
CA PRO A 69 5.34 -13.08 -13.27
C PRO A 69 5.17 -11.76 -12.51
N SER A 70 3.97 -11.18 -12.63
CA SER A 70 3.63 -9.91 -11.98
C SER A 70 2.46 -10.07 -11.02
N LEU A 71 2.23 -9.06 -10.19
CA LEU A 71 1.11 -9.00 -9.26
C LEU A 71 0.27 -7.75 -9.50
N ILE A 72 -1.04 -7.89 -9.38
CA ILE A 72 -1.98 -6.77 -9.41
C ILE A 72 -2.70 -6.73 -8.06
N VAL A 73 -2.66 -5.57 -7.41
CA VAL A 73 -3.40 -5.24 -6.20
C VAL A 73 -4.55 -4.32 -6.60
N THR A 74 -5.77 -4.85 -6.62
CA THR A 74 -6.98 -4.10 -6.98
C THR A 74 -7.85 -3.87 -5.75
N GLY A 75 -8.83 -2.96 -5.86
CA GLY A 75 -9.80 -2.68 -4.81
C GLY A 75 -10.25 -1.22 -4.83
N PRO A 76 -11.31 -0.85 -4.08
CA PRO A 76 -11.85 0.50 -4.06
C PRO A 76 -10.85 1.53 -3.49
N ALA A 77 -11.17 2.82 -3.63
CA ALA A 77 -10.43 3.88 -2.95
C ALA A 77 -10.40 3.63 -1.43
N ALA A 78 -9.30 4.02 -0.77
CA ALA A 78 -9.07 3.78 0.66
C ALA A 78 -9.10 2.30 1.12
N ALA A 79 -8.91 1.35 0.20
CA ALA A 79 -8.78 -0.08 0.51
C ALA A 79 -7.45 -0.49 1.19
N GLY A 80 -6.51 0.44 1.37
CA GLY A 80 -5.18 0.14 1.92
C GLY A 80 -4.18 -0.44 0.93
N LYS A 81 -4.43 -0.32 -0.39
CA LYS A 81 -3.53 -0.82 -1.45
C LYS A 81 -2.13 -0.21 -1.38
N THR A 82 -2.03 1.12 -1.29
CA THR A 82 -0.75 1.82 -1.14
C THR A 82 -0.02 1.33 0.12
N THR A 83 -0.71 1.25 1.26
CA THR A 83 -0.15 0.69 2.50
C THR A 83 0.38 -0.73 2.28
N ALA A 84 -0.35 -1.56 1.53
CA ALA A 84 0.05 -2.91 1.22
C ALA A 84 1.34 -2.96 0.39
N LEU A 85 1.43 -2.16 -0.67
CA LEU A 85 2.65 -2.00 -1.48
C LEU A 85 3.84 -1.55 -0.64
N LEU A 86 3.66 -0.50 0.16
CA LEU A 86 4.74 0.06 0.97
C LEU A 86 5.25 -0.95 2.00
N ASN A 87 4.36 -1.67 2.66
CA ASN A 87 4.73 -2.66 3.67
C ASN A 87 5.46 -3.88 3.06
N VAL A 88 4.99 -4.39 1.91
CA VAL A 88 5.68 -5.50 1.24
C VAL A 88 7.05 -5.06 0.71
N GLY A 89 7.13 -3.87 0.11
CA GLY A 89 8.40 -3.34 -0.37
C GLY A 89 9.39 -3.11 0.77
N ARG A 90 8.94 -2.55 1.91
CA ARG A 90 9.78 -2.43 3.11
C ARG A 90 10.29 -3.78 3.59
N SER A 91 9.42 -4.79 3.64
CA SER A 91 9.80 -6.14 4.06
C SER A 91 10.85 -6.74 3.13
N CYS A 92 10.70 -6.57 1.81
CA CYS A 92 11.69 -7.00 0.83
C CYS A 92 13.02 -6.24 0.95
N HIS A 93 12.97 -4.93 1.13
CA HIS A 93 14.16 -4.09 1.34
C HIS A 93 14.96 -4.54 2.57
N LEU A 94 14.30 -4.68 3.72
CA LEU A 94 14.94 -5.13 4.96
C LEU A 94 15.43 -6.58 4.88
N ALA A 95 14.72 -7.46 4.17
CA ALA A 95 15.19 -8.83 3.92
C ALA A 95 16.42 -8.87 3.03
N HIS A 96 16.51 -8.00 2.03
CA HIS A 96 17.67 -7.87 1.16
C HIS A 96 18.87 -7.32 1.93
N ALA A 97 18.70 -6.22 2.69
CA ALA A 97 19.76 -5.62 3.49
C ALA A 97 20.35 -6.60 4.51
N ARG A 98 19.52 -7.46 5.12
CA ARG A 98 20.00 -8.52 6.03
C ARG A 98 20.80 -9.62 5.34
N LYS A 99 20.48 -9.95 4.08
CA LYS A 99 21.18 -10.98 3.30
C LYS A 99 22.46 -10.47 2.65
N ASN A 100 22.49 -9.18 2.32
CA ASN A 100 23.61 -8.51 1.65
C ASN A 100 24.03 -7.30 2.50
N PRO A 101 24.67 -7.54 3.67
CA PRO A 101 25.17 -6.45 4.49
C PRO A 101 26.20 -5.64 3.71
N ALA A 102 26.09 -4.32 3.80
CA ALA A 102 27.03 -3.42 3.14
C ALA A 102 28.44 -3.61 3.75
N PRO A 103 29.51 -3.63 2.94
CA PRO A 103 30.87 -3.67 3.45
C PRO A 103 31.13 -2.50 4.42
N PRO A 104 31.97 -2.67 5.45
CA PRO A 104 32.36 -1.57 6.32
C PRO A 104 32.91 -0.40 5.50
N GLY A 105 32.35 0.80 5.66
CA GLY A 105 32.77 2.01 4.96
C GLY A 105 32.15 2.24 3.57
N SER A 106 31.19 1.42 3.12
CA SER A 106 30.46 1.72 1.89
C SER A 106 29.29 2.66 2.16
N ASP A 107 29.28 3.84 1.52
CA ASP A 107 28.14 4.77 1.57
C ASP A 107 26.95 4.33 0.69
N HIS A 108 27.11 3.26 -0.08
CA HIS A 108 26.16 2.85 -1.10
C HIS A 108 25.21 1.79 -0.56
N ALA A 109 24.08 2.25 0.01
CA ALA A 109 22.99 1.36 0.37
C ALA A 109 22.42 0.67 -0.89
N ALA A 110 22.34 -0.66 -0.87
CA ALA A 110 21.72 -1.43 -1.94
C ALA A 110 20.27 -0.96 -2.19
N THR A 111 19.86 -0.86 -3.46
CA THR A 111 18.54 -0.37 -3.87
C THR A 111 17.67 -1.49 -4.44
N PRO A 112 17.17 -2.43 -3.62
CA PRO A 112 16.46 -3.62 -4.10
C PRO A 112 15.01 -3.35 -4.52
N VAL A 113 14.44 -2.21 -4.16
CA VAL A 113 13.02 -1.88 -4.38
C VAL A 113 12.93 -0.49 -5.01
N ALA A 114 12.06 -0.34 -6.01
CA ALA A 114 11.64 0.94 -6.54
C ALA A 114 10.14 1.16 -6.34
N TYR A 115 9.74 2.35 -5.89
CA TYR A 115 8.34 2.75 -5.73
C TYR A 115 8.03 3.94 -6.64
N VAL A 116 7.12 3.74 -7.57
CA VAL A 116 6.72 4.71 -8.59
C VAL A 116 5.23 5.01 -8.41
N LEU A 117 4.90 6.29 -8.23
CA LEU A 117 3.53 6.76 -8.17
C LEU A 117 3.14 7.33 -9.54
N VAL A 118 2.08 6.80 -10.15
CA VAL A 118 1.64 7.28 -11.46
C VAL A 118 0.99 8.67 -11.33
N PRO A 119 1.47 9.68 -12.08
CA PRO A 119 0.88 11.00 -12.05
C PRO A 119 -0.49 11.02 -12.76
N PRO A 120 -1.38 11.98 -12.45
CA PRO A 120 -2.65 12.12 -13.14
C PRO A 120 -2.45 12.33 -14.65
N GLY A 121 -3.16 11.56 -15.49
CA GLY A 121 -3.06 11.71 -16.95
C GLY A 121 -1.69 11.35 -17.51
N ALA A 122 -0.92 10.48 -16.84
CA ALA A 122 0.44 10.18 -17.22
C ALA A 122 0.56 9.63 -18.66
N THR A 123 1.44 10.26 -19.42
CA THR A 123 1.95 9.72 -20.69
C THR A 123 3.09 8.74 -20.44
N ALA A 124 3.49 7.97 -21.46
CA ALA A 124 4.66 7.10 -21.36
C ALA A 124 5.94 7.87 -20.97
N LYS A 125 6.16 9.05 -21.56
CA LYS A 125 7.29 9.93 -21.19
C LYS A 125 7.20 10.41 -19.75
N THR A 126 6.01 10.80 -19.28
CA THR A 126 5.82 11.23 -17.89
C THR A 126 6.06 10.07 -16.93
N LEU A 127 5.55 8.86 -17.25
CA LEU A 127 5.75 7.67 -16.43
C LEU A 127 7.23 7.32 -16.30
N ILE A 128 7.98 7.22 -17.40
CA ILE A 128 9.41 6.89 -17.33
C ILE A 128 10.23 7.97 -16.63
N THR A 129 9.79 9.23 -16.68
CA THR A 129 10.40 10.32 -15.90
C THR A 129 10.25 10.10 -14.39
N GLU A 130 9.15 9.50 -13.94
CA GLU A 130 8.98 9.13 -12.52
C GLU A 130 9.92 7.98 -12.09
N PHE A 131 10.20 7.03 -12.99
CA PHE A 131 11.24 6.02 -12.75
C PHE A 131 12.62 6.68 -12.65
N ALA A 132 12.94 7.59 -13.57
CA ALA A 132 14.19 8.34 -13.53
C ALA A 132 14.33 9.14 -12.22
N ARG A 133 13.27 9.83 -11.81
CA ARG A 133 13.21 10.60 -10.57
C ARG A 133 13.43 9.74 -9.33
N TYR A 134 13.00 8.48 -9.34
CA TYR A 134 13.17 7.59 -8.19
C TYR A 134 14.66 7.40 -7.83
N LEU A 135 15.52 7.10 -8.81
CA LEU A 135 16.98 6.94 -8.59
C LEU A 135 17.78 8.24 -8.81
N GLY A 136 17.11 9.37 -9.04
CA GLY A 136 17.78 10.65 -9.28
C GLY A 136 18.52 10.72 -10.61
N ILE A 137 18.07 9.97 -11.62
CA ILE A 137 18.63 10.02 -12.97
C ILE A 137 18.34 11.41 -13.57
N PRO A 138 19.36 12.19 -13.96
CA PRO A 138 19.15 13.51 -14.56
C PRO A 138 18.36 13.40 -15.85
N THR A 139 17.26 14.14 -15.95
CA THR A 139 16.45 14.23 -17.18
C THR A 139 16.33 15.68 -17.60
N THR A 140 16.40 15.93 -18.90
CA THR A 140 16.15 17.27 -19.48
C THR A 140 14.91 17.22 -20.37
N THR A 141 14.29 18.38 -20.59
CA THR A 141 13.08 18.49 -21.42
C THR A 141 13.29 17.98 -22.86
N ARG A 142 14.53 18.08 -23.37
CA ARG A 142 14.93 17.65 -24.72
C ARG A 142 15.11 16.14 -24.88
N MET A 143 15.28 15.40 -23.78
CA MET A 143 15.46 13.94 -23.88
C MET A 143 14.20 13.27 -24.42
N THR A 144 14.39 12.31 -25.32
CA THR A 144 13.30 11.48 -25.84
C THR A 144 12.88 10.44 -24.80
N GLN A 145 11.68 9.86 -24.95
CA GLN A 145 11.24 8.76 -24.08
C GLN A 145 12.25 7.61 -24.09
N THR A 146 12.73 7.19 -25.28
CA THR A 146 13.69 6.10 -25.44
C THR A 146 14.98 6.37 -24.67
N GLN A 147 15.55 7.58 -24.77
CA GLN A 147 16.77 7.95 -24.04
C GLN A 147 16.57 7.84 -22.52
N ILE A 148 15.41 8.25 -22.00
CA ILE A 148 15.10 8.13 -20.57
C ILE A 148 14.91 6.66 -20.19
N THR A 149 14.20 5.87 -21.01
CA THR A 149 14.02 4.43 -20.79
C THR A 149 15.34 3.69 -20.74
N ASP A 150 16.27 3.97 -21.65
CA ASP A 150 17.59 3.33 -21.68
C ASP A 150 18.40 3.67 -20.43
N ALA A 151 18.40 4.94 -20.01
CA ALA A 151 19.06 5.36 -18.76
C ALA A 151 18.44 4.69 -17.53
N VAL A 152 17.11 4.59 -17.46
CA VAL A 152 16.39 3.88 -16.39
C VAL A 152 16.77 2.40 -16.38
N CYS A 153 16.70 1.71 -17.52
CA CYS A 153 17.02 0.28 -17.62
C CYS A 153 18.47 0.00 -17.19
N HIS A 154 19.43 0.81 -17.65
CA HIS A 154 20.82 0.71 -17.25
C HIS A 154 20.99 0.92 -15.74
N THR A 155 20.48 2.03 -15.21
CA THR A 155 20.70 2.41 -13.80
C THR A 155 19.99 1.46 -12.84
N TYR A 156 18.76 1.03 -13.12
CA TYR A 156 18.02 0.09 -12.28
C TYR A 156 18.69 -1.29 -12.25
N THR A 157 19.22 -1.75 -13.39
CA THR A 157 19.96 -3.01 -13.47
C THR A 157 21.26 -2.93 -12.69
N ALA A 158 22.04 -1.86 -12.89
CA ALA A 158 23.29 -1.63 -12.16
C ALA A 158 23.08 -1.47 -10.64
N ALA A 159 21.98 -0.81 -10.23
CA ALA A 159 21.61 -0.64 -8.83
C ALA A 159 21.06 -1.93 -8.18
N GLY A 160 20.82 -2.99 -8.97
CA GLY A 160 20.31 -4.27 -8.48
C GLY A 160 18.86 -4.20 -8.00
N VAL A 161 18.01 -3.40 -8.65
CA VAL A 161 16.57 -3.34 -8.34
C VAL A 161 15.93 -4.70 -8.66
N GLN A 162 15.30 -5.31 -7.66
CA GLN A 162 14.66 -6.64 -7.76
C GLN A 162 13.14 -6.59 -7.69
N LEU A 163 12.57 -5.48 -7.22
CA LEU A 163 11.13 -5.27 -7.06
C LEU A 163 10.75 -3.86 -7.50
N VAL A 164 9.77 -3.74 -8.40
CA VAL A 164 9.19 -2.47 -8.84
C VAL A 164 7.73 -2.43 -8.42
N LEU A 165 7.36 -1.42 -7.64
CA LEU A 165 6.01 -1.16 -7.17
C LEU A 165 5.45 0.05 -7.93
N ILE A 166 4.40 -0.14 -8.73
CA ILE A 166 3.73 0.95 -9.44
C ILE A 166 2.35 1.18 -8.83
N ASP A 167 2.18 2.34 -8.21
CA ASP A 167 0.96 2.73 -7.52
C ASP A 167 0.07 3.64 -8.38
N GLU A 168 -1.23 3.61 -8.12
CA GLU A 168 -2.25 4.37 -8.85
C GLU A 168 -2.25 4.11 -10.37
N ILE A 169 -2.01 2.87 -10.81
CA ILE A 169 -1.90 2.49 -12.23
C ILE A 169 -3.15 2.84 -13.06
N HIS A 170 -4.30 2.93 -12.41
CA HIS A 170 -5.58 3.35 -13.02
C HIS A 170 -5.62 4.82 -13.46
N ARG A 171 -4.61 5.63 -13.08
CA ARG A 171 -4.43 7.01 -13.55
C ARG A 171 -3.91 7.11 -14.97
N LEU A 172 -3.42 6.00 -15.53
CA LEU A 172 -3.18 5.89 -16.96
C LEU A 172 -4.52 6.02 -17.69
N ASN A 173 -4.53 6.72 -18.83
CA ASN A 173 -5.72 6.82 -19.67
C ASN A 173 -5.61 5.86 -20.87
N PRO A 174 -5.91 4.56 -20.69
CA PRO A 174 -5.73 3.54 -21.71
C PRO A 174 -6.67 3.67 -22.92
N ARG A 175 -7.67 4.57 -22.88
CA ARG A 175 -8.60 4.81 -24.00
C ARG A 175 -8.06 5.79 -25.05
N THR A 176 -6.88 6.35 -24.81
CA THR A 176 -6.20 7.27 -25.72
C THR A 176 -5.02 6.58 -26.39
N THR A 177 -4.57 7.09 -27.53
CA THR A 177 -3.32 6.65 -28.18
C THR A 177 -2.13 6.71 -27.21
N THR A 178 -2.11 7.73 -26.35
CA THR A 178 -1.14 7.91 -25.26
C THR A 178 -1.19 6.77 -24.24
N GLY A 179 -2.37 6.23 -23.95
CA GLY A 179 -2.56 5.10 -23.04
C GLY A 179 -1.97 3.79 -23.57
N ALA A 180 -2.13 3.51 -24.86
CA ALA A 180 -1.54 2.36 -25.50
C ALA A 180 0.00 2.42 -25.46
N GLN A 181 0.58 3.60 -25.73
CA GLN A 181 2.03 3.81 -25.62
C GLN A 181 2.55 3.57 -24.20
N THR A 182 1.78 3.92 -23.17
CA THR A 182 2.18 3.65 -21.78
C THR A 182 2.10 2.16 -21.43
N ALA A 183 1.12 1.43 -21.98
CA ALA A 183 1.05 -0.02 -21.86
C ALA A 183 2.28 -0.71 -22.47
N ASP A 184 2.64 -0.29 -23.68
CA ASP A 184 3.82 -0.80 -24.39
C ASP A 184 5.11 -0.48 -23.62
N LEU A 185 5.22 0.71 -23.01
CA LEU A 185 6.34 1.05 -22.13
C LEU A 185 6.42 0.14 -20.90
N ILE A 186 5.30 -0.13 -20.22
CA ILE A 186 5.29 -1.02 -19.04
C ILE A 186 5.72 -2.43 -19.43
N LYS A 187 5.26 -2.91 -20.59
CA LYS A 187 5.69 -4.19 -21.15
C LYS A 187 7.20 -4.19 -21.40
N ASP A 188 7.72 -3.18 -22.10
CA ASP A 188 9.16 -3.03 -22.39
C ASP A 188 10.00 -3.04 -21.10
N LEU A 189 9.57 -2.28 -20.09
CA LEU A 189 10.23 -2.27 -18.78
C LEU A 189 10.20 -3.64 -18.09
N THR A 190 9.09 -4.37 -18.17
CA THR A 190 8.94 -5.70 -17.57
C THR A 190 9.83 -6.75 -18.26
N GLU A 191 10.11 -6.57 -19.56
CA GLU A 191 10.98 -7.45 -20.33
C GLU A 191 12.47 -7.10 -20.17
N ARG A 192 12.80 -5.82 -19.99
CA ARG A 192 14.19 -5.33 -19.89
C ARG A 192 14.75 -5.28 -18.48
N LEU A 193 13.91 -5.07 -17.46
CA LEU A 193 14.36 -4.98 -16.08
C LEU A 193 14.35 -6.36 -15.40
N PRO A 194 15.45 -6.77 -14.74
CA PRO A 194 15.47 -7.97 -13.93
C PRO A 194 14.80 -7.72 -12.57
N ALA A 195 13.51 -7.37 -12.59
CA ALA A 195 12.70 -7.12 -11.39
C ALA A 195 11.31 -7.78 -11.47
N THR A 196 10.75 -8.10 -10.31
CA THR A 196 9.32 -8.45 -10.19
C THR A 196 8.50 -7.16 -10.14
N PHE A 197 7.40 -7.10 -10.88
CA PHE A 197 6.51 -5.93 -10.92
C PHE A 197 5.24 -6.18 -10.12
N VAL A 198 4.84 -5.19 -9.32
CA VAL A 198 3.56 -5.16 -8.60
C VAL A 198 2.84 -3.86 -8.96
N TYR A 199 1.62 -3.98 -9.46
CA TYR A 199 0.77 -2.87 -9.88
C TYR A 199 -0.37 -2.69 -8.87
N ALA A 200 -0.63 -1.47 -8.41
CA ALA A 200 -1.82 -1.18 -7.59
C ALA A 200 -2.71 -0.12 -8.24
N GLY A 201 -4.03 -0.31 -8.14
CA GLY A 201 -4.99 0.65 -8.64
C GLY A 201 -6.44 0.26 -8.37
N ILE A 202 -7.36 1.07 -8.86
CA ILE A 202 -8.80 0.82 -8.76
C ILE A 202 -9.24 0.08 -10.03
N ASN A 203 -10.00 -1.00 -9.88
CA ASN A 203 -10.58 -1.79 -10.97
C ASN A 203 -9.56 -2.11 -12.07
N VAL A 204 -8.35 -2.50 -11.67
CA VAL A 204 -7.21 -2.64 -12.59
C VAL A 204 -7.49 -3.66 -13.69
N THR A 205 -8.20 -4.73 -13.35
CA THR A 205 -8.64 -5.79 -14.27
C THR A 205 -9.57 -5.31 -15.37
N ASP A 206 -10.27 -4.19 -15.16
CA ASP A 206 -11.23 -3.65 -16.13
C ASP A 206 -10.60 -2.53 -16.98
N THR A 207 -9.36 -2.13 -16.66
CA THR A 207 -8.66 -1.11 -17.42
C THR A 207 -8.11 -1.70 -18.73
N PRO A 208 -8.19 -0.98 -19.86
CA PRO A 208 -7.59 -1.43 -21.11
C PRO A 208 -6.06 -1.59 -21.09
N LEU A 209 -5.40 -1.30 -19.97
CA LEU A 209 -4.02 -1.67 -19.73
C LEU A 209 -3.84 -3.20 -19.54
N PHE A 210 -4.89 -3.87 -19.03
CA PHE A 210 -4.91 -5.31 -18.73
C PHE A 210 -6.02 -6.06 -19.48
N THR A 211 -6.81 -5.37 -20.31
CA THR A 211 -7.82 -5.98 -21.19
C THR A 211 -7.47 -5.81 -22.68
N GLY A 212 -8.12 -6.58 -23.56
CA GLY A 212 -7.83 -6.58 -25.00
C GLY A 212 -6.59 -7.40 -25.38
N THR A 213 -6.29 -7.50 -26.68
CA THR A 213 -5.21 -8.36 -27.22
C THR A 213 -3.81 -7.99 -26.71
N ARG A 214 -3.55 -6.69 -26.51
CA ARG A 214 -2.28 -6.18 -25.96
C ARG A 214 -2.19 -6.34 -24.44
N GLY A 215 -3.27 -6.05 -23.70
CA GLY A 215 -3.33 -6.19 -22.25
C GLY A 215 -3.36 -7.65 -21.76
N ALA A 216 -3.85 -8.58 -22.58
CA ALA A 216 -3.93 -10.01 -22.25
C ALA A 216 -2.57 -10.65 -21.94
N GLN A 217 -1.48 -10.14 -22.53
CA GLN A 217 -0.13 -10.64 -22.23
C GLN A 217 0.34 -10.24 -20.82
N LEU A 218 -0.04 -9.04 -20.37
CA LEU A 218 0.28 -8.55 -19.03
C LEU A 218 -0.64 -9.21 -17.99
N ALA A 219 -1.93 -9.32 -18.31
CA ALA A 219 -2.94 -9.94 -17.44
C ALA A 219 -2.77 -11.47 -17.30
N GLY A 220 -2.44 -12.18 -18.38
CA GLY A 220 -2.22 -13.64 -18.35
C GLY A 220 -1.03 -14.08 -17.50
N ARG A 221 -0.18 -13.13 -17.08
CA ARG A 221 0.99 -13.36 -16.22
C ARG A 221 0.82 -12.77 -14.81
N ALA A 222 -0.32 -12.12 -14.56
CA ALA A 222 -0.57 -11.41 -13.32
C ALA A 222 -1.39 -12.26 -12.35
N THR A 223 -0.93 -12.36 -11.10
CA THR A 223 -1.76 -12.84 -10.00
C THR A 223 -2.53 -11.66 -9.41
N LEU A 224 -3.85 -11.81 -9.24
CA LEU A 224 -4.71 -10.77 -8.69
C LEU A 224 -4.84 -10.91 -7.17
N ILE A 225 -4.72 -9.79 -6.45
CA ILE A 225 -5.02 -9.66 -5.03
C ILE A 225 -6.05 -8.55 -4.88
N ASP A 226 -7.22 -8.90 -4.34
CA ASP A 226 -8.30 -7.95 -4.07
C ASP A 226 -8.20 -7.42 -2.63
N CYS A 227 -8.05 -6.10 -2.50
CA CYS A 227 -8.22 -5.37 -1.25
C CYS A 227 -9.68 -4.94 -1.10
N GLY A 228 -10.60 -5.90 -1.15
CA GLY A 228 -12.02 -5.68 -0.96
C GLY A 228 -12.42 -5.46 0.50
N PRO A 229 -13.71 -5.15 0.76
CA PRO A 229 -14.23 -5.13 2.12
C PRO A 229 -14.03 -6.48 2.80
N LEU A 230 -13.61 -6.46 4.07
CA LEU A 230 -13.44 -7.68 4.83
C LEU A 230 -14.80 -8.27 5.23
N PRO A 231 -15.00 -9.58 5.03
CA PRO A 231 -16.21 -10.23 5.50
C PRO A 231 -16.18 -10.31 7.03
N ALA A 232 -17.35 -10.27 7.66
CA ALA A 232 -17.47 -10.49 9.10
C ALA A 232 -16.95 -11.89 9.49
N ARG A 233 -17.17 -12.89 8.62
CA ARG A 233 -16.72 -14.28 8.78
C ARG A 233 -16.26 -14.87 7.46
N HIS A 234 -15.27 -15.76 7.51
CA HIS A 234 -14.81 -16.56 6.38
C HIS A 234 -14.52 -17.99 6.86
N GLY A 235 -15.50 -18.88 6.70
CA GLY A 235 -15.48 -20.20 7.35
C GLY A 235 -15.49 -20.05 8.87
N THR A 236 -14.50 -20.63 9.55
CA THR A 236 -14.32 -20.53 11.00
C THR A 236 -13.58 -19.27 11.45
N ARG A 237 -13.03 -18.48 10.52
CA ARG A 237 -12.25 -17.27 10.82
C ARG A 237 -13.14 -16.03 10.86
N GLU A 238 -12.75 -15.05 11.68
CA GLU A 238 -13.42 -13.75 11.80
C GLU A 238 -12.46 -12.61 11.38
N PRO A 239 -12.06 -12.51 10.10
CA PRO A 239 -10.95 -11.65 9.67
C PRO A 239 -11.19 -10.16 9.98
N PHE A 240 -12.44 -9.70 9.98
CA PHE A 240 -12.77 -8.34 10.37
C PHE A 240 -12.55 -8.08 11.87
N ARG A 241 -12.90 -9.06 12.72
CA ARG A 241 -12.66 -8.99 14.17
C ARG A 241 -11.17 -9.03 14.50
N ASP A 242 -10.41 -9.84 13.78
CA ASP A 242 -8.95 -9.94 13.94
C ASP A 242 -8.30 -8.57 13.65
N VAL A 243 -8.69 -7.92 12.55
CA VAL A 243 -8.22 -6.56 12.20
C VAL A 243 -8.63 -5.52 13.25
N ILE A 244 -9.85 -5.59 13.79
CA ILE A 244 -10.27 -4.70 14.88
C ILE A 244 -9.38 -4.90 16.11
N THR A 245 -9.04 -6.15 16.43
CA THR A 245 -8.16 -6.49 17.56
C THR A 245 -6.77 -5.90 17.36
N ASP A 246 -6.22 -6.01 16.16
CA ASP A 246 -4.92 -5.41 15.83
C ASP A 246 -4.96 -3.87 15.91
N ILE A 247 -6.04 -3.23 15.46
CA ILE A 247 -6.23 -1.78 15.62
C ILE A 247 -6.32 -1.40 17.10
N GLU A 248 -7.09 -2.15 17.89
CA GLU A 248 -7.26 -1.90 19.32
C GLU A 248 -5.94 -2.01 20.09
N ASN A 249 -5.13 -3.03 19.77
CA ASN A 249 -3.81 -3.21 20.36
C ASN A 249 -2.82 -2.09 19.99
N ALA A 250 -3.07 -1.40 18.89
CA ALA A 250 -2.30 -0.22 18.49
C ALA A 250 -2.81 1.07 19.16
N LEU A 251 -3.86 1.04 19.98
CA LEU A 251 -4.37 2.25 20.61
C LEU A 251 -3.51 2.66 21.80
N ASP A 252 -2.97 3.87 21.72
CA ASP A 252 -2.36 4.56 22.86
C ASP A 252 -3.46 5.36 23.59
N LEU A 253 -4.28 4.67 24.40
CA LEU A 253 -5.40 5.22 25.18
C LEU A 253 -5.36 4.67 26.61
N HIS A 254 -5.19 5.53 27.61
CA HIS A 254 -4.84 5.09 28.97
C HIS A 254 -5.97 4.37 29.71
N GLN A 255 -7.23 4.66 29.38
CA GLN A 255 -8.40 4.05 30.02
C GLN A 255 -9.10 3.02 29.13
N HIS A 256 -8.54 2.72 27.95
CA HIS A 256 -9.15 1.78 27.03
C HIS A 256 -8.82 0.33 27.44
N LYS A 257 -9.85 -0.52 27.51
CA LYS A 257 -9.70 -1.92 27.90
C LYS A 257 -9.62 -2.81 26.65
N PRO A 258 -8.58 -3.65 26.50
CA PRO A 258 -8.51 -4.62 25.42
C PRO A 258 -9.75 -5.53 25.36
N GLY A 259 -10.16 -5.89 24.16
CA GLY A 259 -11.37 -6.66 23.87
C GLY A 259 -12.66 -5.82 23.80
N THR A 260 -12.60 -4.49 23.95
CA THR A 260 -13.78 -3.61 23.85
C THR A 260 -14.26 -3.48 22.42
N LEU A 261 -13.38 -3.11 21.49
CA LEU A 261 -13.73 -2.94 20.07
C LEU A 261 -14.06 -4.27 19.38
N PRO A 262 -13.32 -5.38 19.59
CA PRO A 262 -13.66 -6.67 19.00
C PRO A 262 -15.06 -7.18 19.38
N ARG A 263 -15.55 -6.87 20.60
CA ARG A 263 -16.93 -7.18 21.01
C ARG A 263 -17.97 -6.40 20.20
N HIS A 264 -17.60 -5.23 19.66
CA HIS A 264 -18.44 -4.41 18.80
C HIS A 264 -18.22 -4.68 17.30
N ALA A 265 -17.56 -5.77 16.92
CA ALA A 265 -17.31 -6.11 15.52
C ALA A 265 -18.56 -6.11 14.62
N PRO A 266 -19.74 -6.64 15.03
CA PRO A 266 -20.95 -6.55 14.19
C PRO A 266 -21.38 -5.11 13.91
N TYR A 267 -21.30 -4.24 14.91
CA TYR A 267 -21.64 -2.83 14.78
C TYR A 267 -20.63 -2.06 13.91
N LEU A 268 -19.34 -2.28 14.13
CA LEU A 268 -18.27 -1.69 13.32
C LEU A 268 -18.36 -2.16 11.86
N HIS A 269 -18.73 -3.43 11.63
CA HIS A 269 -18.91 -3.98 10.29
C HIS A 269 -20.08 -3.28 9.58
N GLN A 270 -21.22 -3.13 10.27
CA GLN A 270 -22.38 -2.40 9.77
C GLN A 270 -22.04 -0.93 9.44
N ARG A 271 -21.27 -0.25 10.30
CA ARG A 271 -20.88 1.16 10.11
C ARG A 271 -19.92 1.40 8.96
N THR A 272 -19.09 0.40 8.64
CA THR A 272 -17.96 0.55 7.70
C THR A 272 -18.15 -0.28 6.43
N ALA A 273 -19.20 -1.10 6.38
CA ALA A 273 -19.40 -2.14 5.37
C ALA A 273 -18.17 -3.06 5.20
N GLY A 274 -17.38 -3.27 6.27
CA GLY A 274 -16.14 -4.06 6.22
C GLY A 274 -14.95 -3.35 5.57
N ARG A 275 -15.07 -2.08 5.17
CA ARG A 275 -14.01 -1.32 4.50
C ARG A 275 -12.94 -0.87 5.49
N ILE A 276 -11.69 -1.27 5.24
CA ILE A 276 -10.55 -0.94 6.11
C ILE A 276 -10.30 0.57 6.22
N GLY A 277 -10.42 1.31 5.12
CA GLY A 277 -10.26 2.77 5.13
C GLY A 277 -11.27 3.45 6.06
N SER A 278 -12.55 3.10 5.93
CA SER A 278 -13.61 3.64 6.78
C SER A 278 -13.46 3.19 8.24
N LEU A 279 -13.08 1.93 8.50
CA LEU A 279 -12.83 1.41 9.84
C LEU A 279 -11.67 2.14 10.55
N THR A 280 -10.52 2.24 9.89
CA THR A 280 -9.34 2.91 10.46
C THR A 280 -9.61 4.39 10.70
N ARG A 281 -10.29 5.08 9.76
CA ARG A 281 -10.73 6.47 9.97
C ARG A 281 -11.66 6.60 11.17
N LEU A 282 -12.66 5.72 11.29
CA LEU A 282 -13.62 5.73 12.39
C LEU A 282 -12.93 5.64 13.75
N ILE A 283 -12.09 4.60 13.92
CA ILE A 283 -11.43 4.33 15.20
C ILE A 283 -10.39 5.40 15.53
N ARG A 284 -9.61 5.87 14.55
CA ARG A 284 -8.61 6.92 14.77
C ARG A 284 -9.24 8.25 15.16
N GLN A 285 -10.32 8.65 14.50
CA GLN A 285 -11.05 9.86 14.88
C GLN A 285 -11.61 9.74 16.30
N ALA A 286 -12.18 8.59 16.65
CA ALA A 286 -12.68 8.36 18.01
C ALA A 286 -11.56 8.37 19.06
N ALA A 287 -10.36 7.83 18.73
CA ALA A 287 -9.19 7.90 19.61
C ALA A 287 -8.70 9.33 19.83
N ILE A 288 -8.60 10.12 18.75
CA ILE A 288 -8.22 11.54 18.83
C ILE A 288 -9.22 12.34 19.67
N THR A 289 -10.53 12.13 19.46
CA THR A 289 -11.56 12.76 20.29
C THR A 289 -11.42 12.37 21.76
N ALA A 290 -11.20 11.08 22.05
CA ALA A 290 -11.06 10.57 23.41
C ALA A 290 -9.82 11.13 24.15
N ILE A 291 -8.76 11.47 23.41
CA ILE A 291 -7.59 12.15 23.96
C ILE A 291 -7.90 13.62 24.24
N HIS A 292 -8.58 14.29 23.30
CA HIS A 292 -8.92 15.71 23.45
C HIS A 292 -9.91 15.99 24.58
N ASP A 293 -10.90 15.12 24.79
CA ASP A 293 -11.92 15.27 25.83
C ASP A 293 -11.54 14.62 27.18
N GLY A 294 -10.38 13.97 27.24
CA GLY A 294 -9.85 13.30 28.43
C GLY A 294 -10.60 12.01 28.82
N THR A 295 -11.53 11.52 28.01
CA THR A 295 -12.25 10.26 28.30
C THR A 295 -11.34 9.05 28.19
N GLU A 296 -10.28 9.13 27.38
CA GLU A 296 -9.19 8.16 27.28
C GLU A 296 -9.65 6.73 26.93
N ARG A 297 -10.84 6.60 26.33
CA ARG A 297 -11.41 5.32 25.90
C ARG A 297 -12.41 5.51 24.76
N ILE A 298 -12.42 4.58 23.81
CA ILE A 298 -13.43 4.57 22.76
C ILE A 298 -14.71 3.89 23.26
N THR A 299 -15.83 4.58 23.08
CA THR A 299 -17.18 4.07 23.38
C THR A 299 -18.02 3.98 22.12
N LYS A 300 -19.13 3.22 22.17
CA LYS A 300 -20.09 3.19 21.07
C LYS A 300 -20.63 4.59 20.73
N ALA A 301 -20.92 5.41 21.75
CA ALA A 301 -21.38 6.78 21.57
C ALA A 301 -20.33 7.66 20.86
N ALA A 302 -19.05 7.52 21.22
CA ALA A 302 -17.96 8.21 20.52
C ALA A 302 -17.88 7.77 19.05
N LEU A 303 -18.05 6.47 18.76
CA LEU A 303 -18.11 5.96 17.39
C LEU A 303 -19.33 6.49 16.63
N ASP A 304 -20.51 6.59 17.25
CA ASP A 304 -21.74 7.15 16.67
C ASP A 304 -21.61 8.64 16.32
N ALA A 305 -20.84 9.41 17.10
CA ALA A 305 -20.60 10.83 16.84
C ALA A 305 -19.71 11.09 15.60
N VAL A 306 -18.89 10.10 15.20
CA VAL A 306 -17.99 10.24 14.04
C VAL A 306 -18.76 10.04 12.73
N ARG A 307 -18.83 11.11 11.93
CA ARG A 307 -19.31 11.05 10.55
C ARG A 307 -18.25 10.46 9.62
N LEU A 308 -18.65 9.52 8.77
CA LEU A 308 -17.75 8.82 7.84
C LEU A 308 -17.87 9.39 6.43
N ASP A 309 -17.18 8.78 5.48
CA ASP A 309 -17.31 9.13 4.07
C ASP A 309 -18.71 8.80 3.53
N HIS A 310 -19.15 9.55 2.52
CA HIS A 310 -20.50 9.43 1.93
C HIS A 310 -20.84 7.99 1.53
N LEU A 311 -19.86 7.20 1.07
CA LEU A 311 -20.07 5.79 0.72
C LEU A 311 -20.31 4.89 1.94
N ALA A 312 -19.71 5.16 3.10
CA ALA A 312 -20.01 4.44 4.34
C ALA A 312 -21.34 4.89 4.95
N GLU A 313 -21.68 6.18 4.84
CA GLU A 313 -22.94 6.73 5.36
C GLU A 313 -24.18 6.28 4.56
N THR A 314 -24.07 6.11 3.25
CA THR A 314 -25.17 5.57 2.43
C THR A 314 -25.51 4.12 2.75
N HIS A 315 -24.52 3.31 3.15
CA HIS A 315 -24.75 1.95 3.66
C HIS A 315 -25.27 1.94 5.11
N HIS A 316 -24.95 2.96 5.92
CA HIS A 316 -25.43 3.10 7.27
C HIS A 316 -26.73 3.92 7.34
N ARG A 317 -27.89 3.27 7.18
CA ARG A 317 -29.14 3.87 7.64
C ARG A 317 -29.23 3.74 9.16
N PRO A 318 -29.17 4.84 9.94
CA PRO A 318 -29.46 4.76 11.36
C PRO A 318 -30.90 4.26 11.52
N ARG A 319 -31.14 3.34 12.48
CA ARG A 319 -32.51 3.05 12.92
C ARG A 319 -33.06 4.33 13.53
N THR A 320 -33.89 5.05 12.79
CA THR A 320 -34.73 6.10 13.35
C THR A 320 -35.50 5.48 14.51
N ARG A 321 -35.21 5.91 15.74
CA ARG A 321 -36.12 5.65 16.86
C ARG A 321 -37.38 6.44 16.55
N THR A 322 -38.35 5.81 15.91
CA THR A 322 -39.74 6.25 16.00
C THR A 322 -40.09 6.30 17.48
N ARG A 323 -40.37 7.51 17.95
CA ARG A 323 -40.94 7.78 19.27
C ARG A 323 -42.27 7.04 19.42
#